data_AF-A0A5X7K890-F1
#
_entry.id   AF-A0A5X7K890-F1
#
_cell.length_a   1.000
_cell.length_b   1.000
_cell.length_c   1.000
_cell.angle_alpha   90.00
_cell.angle_beta   90.00
_cell.angle_gamma   90.00
#
_symmetry.space_group_name_H-M   'P 1'
#
loop_
_entity.id
_entity.type
_entity.pdbx_description
1 polymer ?
#
loop_
_entity_poly.entity_id
_entity_poly.type
_entity_poly.pdbx_seq_one_letter_code
_entity_poly.pdbx_strand_id
1 'polypeptide(L)' 'MVKALPGGYIINALRRKKALIIAAVLILASAIGTALPPNFTTFWIFRIIGGLGVGLASLTVPVYISES' A
#
# COMPACT_ATOMS: atom_id res chain seq x y z
N MET A 1 7.54 7.69 -20.65
CA MET A 1 8.04 8.59 -21.72
C MET A 1 9.18 9.53 -21.32
N VAL A 2 9.69 9.60 -20.08
CA VAL A 2 11.01 10.24 -19.83
C VAL A 2 11.71 9.50 -18.68
N LYS A 3 12.61 8.56 -18.98
CA LYS A 3 13.58 8.03 -18.00
C LYS A 3 14.88 8.82 -18.19
N ALA A 4 14.90 10.04 -17.66
CA ALA A 4 16.10 10.87 -17.62
C ALA A 4 16.83 10.62 -16.29
N LEU A 5 18.11 10.28 -16.40
CA LEU A 5 19.14 10.11 -15.37
C LEU A 5 19.15 8.78 -14.56
N PRO A 6 20.27 8.01 -14.61
CA PRO A 6 20.46 6.80 -13.81
C PRO A 6 20.41 7.05 -12.30
N GLY A 7 20.70 8.28 -11.84
CA GLY A 7 20.55 8.67 -10.43
C GLY A 7 19.09 8.82 -9.97
N GLY A 8 18.18 9.24 -10.85
CA GLY A 8 16.75 9.37 -10.54
C GLY A 8 16.03 8.03 -10.45
N TYR A 9 16.52 7.02 -11.16
CA TYR A 9 15.93 5.69 -11.18
C TYR A 9 16.06 4.98 -9.81
N ILE A 10 17.23 5.07 -9.16
CA ILE A 10 17.45 4.51 -7.83
C ILE A 10 16.62 5.25 -6.76
N ILE A 11 16.54 6.58 -6.84
CA ILE A 11 15.76 7.40 -5.91
C ILE A 11 14.26 7.11 -6.06
N ASN A 12 13.77 6.96 -7.29
CA ASN A 12 12.39 6.60 -7.58
C ASN A 12 12.08 5.15 -7.17
N ALA A 13 13.01 4.21 -7.36
CA ALA A 13 12.88 2.82 -6.90
C ALA A 13 12.81 2.75 -5.36
N LEU A 14 13.65 3.52 -4.65
CA LEU A 14 13.62 3.59 -3.18
C LEU A 14 12.32 4.19 -2.64
N ARG A 15 11.81 5.26 -3.26
CA ARG A 15 10.53 5.89 -2.86
C ARG A 15 9.34 4.96 -3.13
N ARG A 16 9.38 4.15 -4.19
CA ARG A 16 8.31 3.19 -4.53
C ARG A 16 8.25 2.00 -3.57
N LYS A 17 9.41 1.46 -3.14
CA LYS A 17 9.45 0.39 -2.13
C LYS A 17 8.80 0.83 -0.82
N LYS A 18 9.01 2.09 -0.41
CA LYS A 18 8.33 2.69 0.76
C LYS A 18 6.81 2.74 0.58
N ALA A 19 6.32 3.09 -0.60
CA ALA A 19 4.87 3.14 -0.86
C ALA A 19 4.20 1.76 -0.74
N LEU A 20 4.85 0.71 -1.23
CA LEU A 20 4.35 -0.67 -1.13
C LEU A 20 4.38 -1.18 0.32
N ILE A 21 5.42 -0.83 1.08
CA ILE A 21 5.50 -1.12 2.52
C ILE A 21 4.41 -0.38 3.30
N ILE A 22 4.14 0.89 3.00
CA ILE A 22 3.06 1.66 3.64
C ILE A 22 1.70 1.01 3.38
N ALA A 23 1.41 0.61 2.14
CA ALA A 23 0.18 -0.09 1.80
C ALA A 23 0.06 -1.43 2.54
N ALA A 24 1.13 -2.22 2.59
CA ALA A 24 1.17 -3.49 3.32
C ALA A 24 0.95 -3.32 4.83
N VAL A 25 1.54 -2.29 5.45
CA VAL A 25 1.35 -1.95 6.86
C VAL A 25 -0.10 -1.53 7.13
N LEU A 26 -0.71 -0.75 6.24
CA LEU A 26 -2.12 -0.35 6.36
C LEU A 26 -3.07 -1.55 6.31
N ILE A 27 -2.79 -2.50 5.42
CA ILE A 27 -3.57 -3.74 5.27
C ILE A 27 -3.37 -4.63 6.51
N LEU A 28 -2.14 -4.76 7.02
CA LEU A 28 -1.85 -5.52 8.24
C LEU A 28 -2.56 -4.92 9.45
N ALA A 29 -2.52 -3.60 9.61
CA ALA A 29 -3.20 -2.91 10.71
C ALA A 29 -4.73 -3.14 10.65
N SER A 30 -5.31 -3.08 9.45
CA SER A 30 -6.72 -3.39 9.22
C SER A 30 -7.04 -4.87 9.53
N ALA A 31 -6.19 -5.81 9.09
CA ALA A 31 -6.37 -7.23 9.35
C ALA A 31 -6.35 -7.55 10.85
N ILE A 32 -5.43 -6.93 11.60
CA ILE A 32 -5.35 -7.08 13.07
C ILE A 32 -6.61 -6.52 13.74
N GLY A 33 -7.07 -5.33 13.33
CA GLY A 33 -8.31 -4.73 13.86
C GLY A 33 -9.60 -5.50 13.50
N THR A 34 -9.53 -6.32 12.45
CA THR A 34 -10.64 -7.17 11.99
C THR A 34 -10.60 -8.57 12.64
N ALA A 35 -9.44 -9.00 13.18
CA ALA A 35 -9.25 -10.35 13.74
C ALA A 35 -9.94 -10.55 15.10
N LEU A 36 -10.05 -9.50 15.91
CA LEU A 36 -10.79 -9.48 17.17
C LEU A 36 -11.69 -8.24 17.21
N PRO A 37 -12.82 -8.24 16.49
CA PRO A 37 -13.71 -7.09 16.50
C PRO A 37 -14.47 -7.06 17.83
N PRO A 38 -14.30 -6.03 18.68
CA PRO A 38 -15.07 -5.90 19.92
C PRO A 38 -16.55 -5.58 19.63
N ASN A 39 -16.85 -4.97 18.47
CA ASN A 39 -18.20 -4.59 18.05
C ASN A 39 -18.34 -4.67 16.51
N PHE A 40 -19.56 -4.89 16.02
CA PHE A 40 -19.86 -4.94 14.57
C PHE A 40 -19.49 -3.64 13.85
N THR A 41 -19.64 -2.49 14.50
CA THR A 41 -19.23 -1.17 13.97
C THR A 41 -17.72 -1.08 13.77
N THR A 42 -16.94 -1.59 14.72
CA THR A 42 -15.47 -1.59 14.63
C THR A 42 -14.99 -2.46 13.48
N PHE A 43 -15.62 -3.62 13.26
CA PHE A 43 -15.36 -4.48 12.11
C PHE A 43 -15.57 -3.75 10.77
N TRP A 44 -16.67 -3.02 10.62
CA TRP A 44 -16.95 -2.22 9.41
C TRP A 44 -15.94 -1.10 9.17
N ILE A 45 -15.54 -0.38 10.22
CA ILE A 45 -14.54 0.69 10.12
C ILE A 45 -13.19 0.12 9.66
N PHE A 46 -12.72 -0.97 10.28
CA PHE A 46 -11.46 -1.59 9.87
C PHE A 46 -11.53 -2.14 8.45
N ARG A 47 -12.69 -2.62 7.99
CA ARG A 47 -12.88 -3.09 6.61
C ARG A 47 -12.74 -1.96 5.57
N ILE A 48 -13.27 -0.76 5.88
CA ILE A 48 -13.10 0.42 5.01
C ILE A 48 -11.62 0.84 4.98
N ILE A 49 -10.94 0.86 6.13
CA ILE A 49 -9.50 1.17 6.22
C ILE A 49 -8.68 0.13 5.44
N GLY A 50 -9.03 -1.15 5.55
CA GLY A 50 -8.39 -2.23 4.80
C GLY A 50 -8.62 -2.10 3.30
N GLY A 51 -9.85 -1.74 2.89
CA GLY A 51 -10.18 -1.46 1.50
C GLY A 51 -9.36 -0.31 0.92
N LEU A 52 -9.15 0.77 1.68
CA LEU A 52 -8.25 1.86 1.30
C LEU A 52 -6.80 1.38 1.14
N GLY A 53 -6.32 0.53 2.06
CA GLY A 53 -5.00 -0.09 1.98
C GLY A 53 -4.82 -0.96 0.72
N VAL A 54 -5.80 -1.81 0.41
CA VAL A 54 -5.81 -2.66 -0.79
C VAL A 54 -5.89 -1.82 -2.07
N GLY A 55 -6.69 -0.76 -2.09
CA GLY A 55 -6.75 0.17 -3.22
C GLY A 55 -5.42 0.88 -3.48
N LEU A 56 -4.74 1.35 -2.43
CA LEU A 56 -3.39 1.91 -2.55
C LEU A 56 -2.38 0.86 -3.04
N ALA A 57 -2.49 -0.39 -2.57
CA ALA A 57 -1.66 -1.48 -3.04
C ALA A 57 -1.87 -1.76 -4.54
N SER A 58 -3.12 -1.78 -5.03
CA SER A 58 -3.40 -2.05 -6.45
C SER A 58 -2.91 -0.94 -7.38
N LEU A 59 -2.74 0.28 -6.89
CA LEU A 59 -2.16 1.40 -7.65
C LEU A 59 -0.62 1.36 -7.62
N THR A 60 -0.03 0.95 -6.50
CA THR A 60 1.44 0.89 -6.35
C THR A 60 2.07 -0.34 -6.98
N VAL A 61 1.36 -1.48 -7.04
CA VAL A 61 1.83 -2.73 -7.64
C VAL A 61 2.17 -2.61 -9.14
N PRO A 62 1.27 -2.15 -10.04
CA PRO A 62 1.59 -2.02 -11.46
C PRO A 62 2.68 -0.97 -11.68
N VAL A 63 2.70 0.12 -10.91
CA VAL A 63 3.74 1.15 -10.98
C VAL A 63 5.11 0.61 -10.54
N TYR A 64 5.15 -0.38 -9.65
CA TYR A 64 6.38 -1.07 -9.27
C TYR A 64 6.82 -2.08 -10.34
N ILE A 65 5.90 -2.90 -10.85
CA ILE A 65 6.17 -3.92 -11.87
C ILE A 65 6.57 -3.29 -13.21
N SER A 66 5.88 -2.24 -13.66
CA SER A 66 6.18 -1.54 -14.92
C SER A 66 7.46 -0.69 -14.86
N GLU A 67 7.95 -0.38 -13.67
CA GLU A 67 9.23 0.32 -13.53
C GLU A 67 10.42 -0.63 -13.66
N SER A 68 10.23 -1.91 -13.27
CA SER A 68 11.20 -3.01 -13.35
C SER A 68 11.54 -3.33 -14.80
#